data_AF-A0A358M9R8-F1
#
_entry.id   AF-A0A358M9R8-F1
#
_cell.length_a   1.000
_cell.length_b   1.000
_cell.length_c   1.000
_cell.angle_alpha   90.00
_cell.angle_beta   90.00
_cell.angle_gamma   90.00
#
_symmetry.space_group_name_H-M   'P 1'
#
loop_
_entity.id
_entity.type
_entity.pdbx_description
1 polymer ?
#
loop_
_entity_poly.entity_id
_entity_poly.type
_entity_poly.pdbx_seq_one_letter_code
_entity_poly.pdbx_strand_id
1 'polypeptide(L)'
;MLPQRATLFGWMSVFLVLYLLYLAVFEDRNELFLAAGILGGLLPMIQTYSYFTLGITALVWLIHSCVRNRFGKRTLLNWLKFGLPAVILAIPQFYIWIFGAVSEERFLRFEFNAYNATDHWLWFWVKNVGIVFILLLPAFLNASRRLKIVHAAGALIFVISEFIVFQTFAYDNNKLYLMWYLFAVLLVADFLVDCYDKLRSMKAARIVVAAMLLIVCTASAFFTMIREYNSGREGRNYMLYNKDHIASAEYIRENTEPDALFLTYNNHNNTVACLTGRNIFTGSGTFLYSHGVDYNGRAEIVKSMFTDAAAFEKYRAEYGFDYIYLSSYERSNYTGLIEGYFEERFPVVFEQGEVKIYDIR
;
A
#
# COMPACT_ATOMS: atom_id res chain seq x y z
N MET A 1 -3.80 6.31 -10.54
CA MET A 1 -3.80 5.84 -9.13
C MET A 1 -3.30 6.97 -8.25
N LEU A 2 -4.22 7.68 -7.60
CA LEU A 2 -3.84 8.59 -6.52
C LEU A 2 -3.19 7.75 -5.40
N PRO A 3 -2.04 8.16 -4.86
CA PRO A 3 -1.39 7.38 -3.80
C PRO A 3 -2.35 7.21 -2.62
N GLN A 4 -2.46 5.98 -2.13
CA GLN A 4 -3.24 5.67 -0.93
C GLN A 4 -2.77 6.58 0.22
N ARG A 5 -3.72 7.12 0.99
CA ARG A 5 -3.45 8.11 2.05
C ARG A 5 -2.34 7.66 3.01
N ALA A 6 -2.32 6.37 3.36
CA ALA A 6 -1.30 5.75 4.21
C ALA A 6 0.12 5.80 3.59
N THR A 7 0.25 5.61 2.27
CA THR A 7 1.53 5.68 1.58
C THR A 7 2.13 7.09 1.64
N LEU A 8 1.33 8.13 1.34
CA LEU A 8 1.81 9.52 1.44
C LEU A 8 2.29 9.85 2.86
N PHE A 9 1.49 9.47 3.87
CA PHE A 9 1.83 9.74 5.26
C PHE A 9 3.08 8.97 5.72
N GLY A 10 3.21 7.70 5.30
CA GLY A 10 4.37 6.88 5.57
C GLY A 10 5.65 7.39 4.91
N TRP A 11 5.57 7.91 3.68
CA TRP A 11 6.69 8.58 3.01
C TRP A 11 7.13 9.84 3.75
N MET A 12 6.19 10.74 4.07
CA MET A 12 6.53 11.97 4.82
C MET A 12 7.21 11.64 6.15
N SER A 13 6.70 10.65 6.87
CA SER A 13 7.23 10.23 8.16
C SER A 13 8.61 9.59 8.03
N VAL A 14 8.82 8.69 7.07
CA VAL A 14 10.13 8.02 6.89
C VAL A 14 11.21 9.01 6.47
N PHE A 15 10.90 9.97 5.59
CA PHE A 15 11.84 11.03 5.20
C PHE A 15 12.27 11.86 6.41
N LEU A 16 11.32 12.29 7.24
CA LEU A 16 11.61 13.05 8.45
C LEU A 16 12.53 12.26 9.40
N VAL A 17 12.18 11.00 9.69
CA VAL A 17 12.95 10.18 10.63
C VAL A 17 14.34 9.87 10.09
N LEU A 18 14.46 9.51 8.81
CA LEU A 18 15.75 9.27 8.17
C LEU A 18 16.62 10.53 8.13
N TYR A 19 16.02 11.71 7.92
CA TYR A 19 16.75 12.98 7.94
C TYR A 19 17.27 13.31 9.34
N LEU A 20 16.43 13.16 10.38
CA LEU A 20 16.86 13.35 11.78
C LEU A 20 17.99 12.39 12.16
N LEU A 21 17.85 11.12 11.78
CA LEU A 21 18.87 10.10 12.03
C LEU A 21 20.15 10.39 11.23
N TYR A 22 20.03 10.88 9.99
CA TYR A 22 21.16 11.29 9.16
C TYR A 22 21.95 12.42 9.84
N LEU A 23 21.27 13.49 10.30
CA LEU A 23 21.91 14.58 11.02
C LEU A 23 22.60 14.08 12.30
N ALA A 24 21.98 13.13 13.01
CA ALA A 24 22.54 12.57 14.22
C ALA A 24 23.83 11.76 13.97
N VAL A 25 23.86 10.96 12.89
CA VAL A 25 24.96 10.04 12.56
C VAL A 25 26.10 10.72 11.79
N PHE A 26 25.77 11.55 10.81
CA PHE A 26 26.75 12.10 9.86
C PHE A 26 27.15 13.54 10.15
N GLU A 27 26.31 14.31 10.86
CA GLU A 27 26.58 15.70 11.27
C GLU A 27 26.76 15.84 12.80
N ASP A 28 26.91 14.71 13.51
CA ASP A 28 27.21 14.63 14.94
C ASP A 28 26.19 15.34 15.87
N ARG A 29 24.95 15.55 15.39
CA ARG A 29 23.80 16.13 16.12
C ARG A 29 23.13 15.12 17.06
N ASN A 30 23.89 14.67 18.06
CA ASN A 30 23.54 13.56 18.95
C ASN A 30 22.21 13.72 19.72
N GLU A 31 21.72 14.94 19.88
CA GLU A 31 20.44 15.23 20.50
C GLU A 31 19.24 14.67 19.71
N LEU A 32 19.41 14.44 18.41
CA LEU A 32 18.33 14.01 17.52
C LEU A 32 18.04 12.51 17.57
N PHE A 33 18.93 11.68 18.17
CA PHE A 33 18.70 10.23 18.27
C PHE A 33 17.40 9.89 18.99
N LEU A 34 17.07 10.61 20.07
CA LEU A 34 15.83 10.37 20.83
C LEU A 34 14.59 10.72 20.01
N ALA A 35 14.58 11.88 19.37
CA ALA A 35 13.46 12.33 18.53
C ALA A 35 13.25 11.37 17.33
N ALA A 36 14.34 10.97 16.66
CA ALA A 36 14.28 9.98 15.59
C ALA A 36 13.77 8.61 16.09
N GLY A 37 14.14 8.20 17.30
CA GLY A 37 13.69 6.95 17.90
C GLY A 37 12.21 6.95 18.24
N ILE A 38 11.70 8.03 18.85
CA ILE A 38 10.28 8.20 19.17
C ILE A 38 9.44 8.19 17.88
N LEU A 39 9.78 9.04 16.91
CA LEU A 39 9.07 9.12 15.64
C LEU A 39 9.16 7.81 14.85
N GLY A 40 10.35 7.18 14.86
CA GLY A 40 10.58 5.87 14.24
C GLY A 40 9.70 4.78 14.85
N GLY A 41 9.54 4.77 16.18
CA GLY A 41 8.71 3.81 16.89
C GLY A 41 7.22 3.91 16.59
N LEU A 42 6.75 5.04 16.05
CA LEU A 42 5.35 5.25 15.63
C LEU A 42 5.09 4.82 14.17
N LEU A 43 6.13 4.47 13.41
CA LEU A 43 6.00 4.08 12.01
C LEU A 43 5.21 2.78 11.76
N PRO A 44 5.21 1.73 12.62
CA PRO A 44 4.52 0.48 12.30
C PRO A 44 3.03 0.66 11.98
N MET A 45 2.31 1.49 12.75
CA MET A 45 0.89 1.80 12.51
C MET A 45 0.69 2.66 11.26
N ILE A 46 1.65 3.54 10.94
CA ILE A 46 1.58 4.40 9.76
C ILE A 46 1.81 3.58 8.48
N GLN A 47 2.95 2.87 8.45
CA GLN A 47 3.37 2.04 7.33
C GLN A 47 4.51 1.11 7.77
N THR A 48 4.23 -0.18 7.91
CA THR A 48 5.19 -1.21 8.36
C THR A 48 6.47 -1.25 7.52
N TYR A 49 6.38 -1.06 6.19
CA TYR A 49 7.55 -1.03 5.31
C TYR A 49 8.50 0.14 5.62
N SER A 50 7.97 1.29 6.03
CA SER A 50 8.79 2.43 6.44
C SER A 50 9.55 2.13 7.72
N TYR A 51 8.92 1.43 8.68
CA TYR A 51 9.60 0.95 9.88
C TYR A 51 10.71 -0.06 9.55
N PHE A 52 10.44 -0.99 8.63
CA PHE A 52 11.44 -1.97 8.18
C PHE A 52 12.63 -1.29 7.47
N THR A 53 12.36 -0.33 6.59
CA THR A 53 13.37 0.52 5.94
C THR A 53 14.21 1.28 6.98
N LEU A 54 13.57 1.87 7.99
CA LEU A 54 14.27 2.54 9.09
C LEU A 54 15.14 1.56 9.86
N GLY A 55 14.65 0.36 10.18
CA GLY A 55 15.40 -0.66 10.91
C GLY A 55 16.66 -1.11 10.18
N ILE A 56 16.55 -1.41 8.88
CA ILE A 56 17.71 -1.78 8.03
C ILE A 56 18.69 -0.60 7.94
N THR A 57 18.18 0.61 7.73
CA THR A 57 19.04 1.80 7.63
C THR A 57 19.76 2.07 8.94
N ALA A 58 19.05 1.98 10.06
CA ALA A 58 19.60 2.10 11.40
C ALA A 58 20.68 1.05 11.66
N LEU A 59 20.50 -0.20 11.24
CA LEU A 59 21.51 -1.25 11.38
C LEU A 59 22.80 -0.90 10.63
N VAL A 60 22.70 -0.53 9.35
CA VAL A 60 23.88 -0.17 8.53
C VAL A 60 24.60 1.04 9.14
N TRP A 61 23.87 2.05 9.57
CA TRP A 61 24.44 3.27 10.15
C TRP A 61 24.97 3.07 11.57
N LEU A 62 24.40 2.15 12.34
CA LEU A 62 24.93 1.70 13.63
C LEU A 62 26.28 1.03 13.45
N ILE A 63 26.38 0.07 12.53
CA ILE A 63 27.65 -0.60 12.20
C ILE A 63 28.69 0.44 11.78
N HIS A 64 28.33 1.36 10.89
CA HIS A 64 29.21 2.45 10.49
C HIS A 64 29.68 3.30 11.68
N SER A 65 28.76 3.73 12.55
CA SER A 65 29.05 4.55 13.73
C SER A 65 29.97 3.83 14.71
N CYS A 66 29.73 2.55 14.96
CA CYS A 66 30.53 1.71 15.84
C CYS A 66 31.95 1.54 15.29
N VAL A 67 32.11 1.27 14.00
CA VAL A 67 33.43 1.14 13.37
C VAL A 67 34.18 2.48 13.37
N ARG A 68 33.51 3.59 12.98
CA ARG A 68 34.09 4.94 12.97
C ARG A 68 34.60 5.35 14.35
N ASN A 69 33.84 5.06 15.40
CA ASN A 69 34.11 5.48 16.78
C ASN A 69 34.72 4.37 17.66
N ARG A 70 35.25 3.30 17.05
CA ARG A 70 35.89 2.16 17.75
C ARG A 70 35.07 1.61 18.92
N PHE A 71 33.77 1.43 18.70
CA PHE A 71 32.82 0.91 19.69
C PHE A 71 32.76 1.71 21.01
N GLY A 72 33.01 3.02 20.94
CA GLY A 72 32.97 3.89 22.12
C GLY A 72 31.60 3.90 22.83
N LYS A 73 31.63 3.91 24.17
CA LYS A 73 30.42 3.90 25.03
C LYS A 73 29.40 4.98 24.66
N ARG A 74 29.85 6.19 24.29
CA ARG A 74 28.97 7.29 23.89
C ARG A 74 28.15 6.96 22.64
N THR A 75 28.77 6.32 21.64
CA THR A 75 28.08 5.86 20.42
C THR A 75 26.97 4.88 20.77
N LEU A 76 27.27 3.88 21.59
CA LEU A 76 26.29 2.89 22.03
C LEU A 76 25.14 3.54 22.81
N LEU A 77 25.43 4.47 23.73
CA LEU A 77 24.40 5.20 24.47
C LEU A 77 23.49 6.03 23.56
N ASN A 78 24.03 6.67 22.52
CA ASN A 78 23.22 7.43 21.57
C ASN A 78 22.32 6.51 20.72
N TRP A 79 22.86 5.37 20.27
CA TRP A 79 22.05 4.38 19.57
C TRP A 79 21.00 3.72 20.47
N LEU A 80 21.25 3.58 21.77
CA LEU A 80 20.23 3.17 22.74
C LEU A 80 19.12 4.22 22.88
N LYS A 81 19.45 5.53 22.88
CA LYS A 81 18.43 6.60 22.89
C LYS A 81 17.51 6.55 21.67
N PHE A 82 17.98 6.03 20.54
CA PHE A 82 17.17 5.80 19.36
C PHE A 82 16.43 4.45 19.41
N GLY A 83 17.17 3.36 19.62
CA GLY A 83 16.65 2.00 19.50
C GLY A 83 15.63 1.65 20.57
N LEU A 84 15.82 2.12 21.81
CA LEU A 84 14.92 1.82 22.92
C LEU A 84 13.49 2.36 22.67
N PRO A 85 13.27 3.66 22.43
CA PRO A 85 11.92 4.15 22.10
C PRO A 85 11.41 3.59 20.76
N ALA A 86 12.28 3.41 19.75
CA ALA A 86 11.86 2.84 18.46
C ALA A 86 11.26 1.44 18.61
N VAL A 87 11.85 0.60 19.46
CA VAL A 87 11.37 -0.76 19.72
C VAL A 87 10.19 -0.76 20.70
N ILE A 88 10.30 -0.06 21.84
CA ILE A 88 9.26 -0.08 22.89
C ILE A 88 7.92 0.40 22.33
N LEU A 89 7.92 1.48 21.53
CA LEU A 89 6.68 1.99 20.94
C LEU A 89 6.15 1.08 19.83
N ALA A 90 7.03 0.38 19.11
CA ALA A 90 6.66 -0.51 18.02
C ALA A 90 6.05 -1.84 18.49
N ILE A 91 6.52 -2.41 19.61
CA ILE A 91 6.04 -3.71 20.13
C ILE A 91 4.52 -3.78 20.27
N PRO A 92 3.82 -2.85 20.98
CA PRO A 92 2.37 -2.92 21.10
C PRO A 92 1.67 -2.79 19.76
N GLN A 93 2.23 -2.01 18.83
CA GLN A 93 1.66 -1.88 17.48
C GLN A 93 1.76 -3.20 16.71
N PHE A 94 2.90 -3.89 16.77
CA PHE A 94 3.05 -5.21 16.15
C PHE A 94 2.11 -6.23 16.78
N TYR A 95 2.03 -6.26 18.10
CA TYR A 95 1.21 -7.24 18.81
C TYR A 95 -0.29 -7.08 18.53
N ILE A 96 -0.80 -5.84 18.57
CA ILE A 96 -2.22 -5.55 18.41
C ILE A 96 -2.65 -5.67 16.95
N TRP A 97 -1.86 -5.14 16.01
CA TRP A 97 -2.33 -4.89 14.65
C TRP A 97 -1.72 -5.80 13.59
N ILE A 98 -0.51 -6.33 13.83
CA ILE A 98 0.24 -7.04 12.80
C ILE A 98 0.20 -8.55 13.05
N PHE A 99 0.54 -9.01 14.25
CA PHE A 99 0.60 -10.44 14.53
C PHE A 99 -0.77 -11.14 14.46
N GLY A 100 -1.86 -10.44 14.78
CA GLY A 100 -3.22 -10.95 14.60
C GLY A 100 -3.63 -11.15 13.13
N ALA A 101 -3.00 -10.43 12.19
CA ALA A 101 -3.30 -10.51 10.76
C ALA A 101 -2.41 -11.51 9.99
N VAL A 102 -1.35 -12.04 10.62
CA VAL A 102 -0.31 -12.88 9.98
C VAL A 102 -0.59 -14.38 10.14
N SER A 103 -1.86 -14.78 10.26
CA SER A 103 -2.26 -16.14 10.66
C SER A 103 -2.20 -17.23 9.57
N GLU A 104 -1.51 -17.03 8.44
CA GLU A 104 -1.30 -18.08 7.43
C GLU A 104 0.18 -18.30 7.05
N GLU A 105 0.53 -19.56 6.79
CA GLU A 105 1.88 -20.12 6.50
C GLU A 105 2.63 -19.52 5.29
N ARG A 106 2.16 -18.42 4.66
CA ARG A 106 2.68 -17.92 3.37
C ARG A 106 3.13 -16.45 3.35
N PHE A 107 3.26 -15.78 4.50
CA PHE A 107 3.65 -14.37 4.54
C PHE A 107 5.14 -14.12 4.25
N LEU A 108 6.03 -14.99 4.73
CA LEU A 108 7.47 -14.86 4.52
C LEU A 108 8.01 -16.11 3.83
N ARG A 109 8.56 -15.94 2.63
CA ARG A 109 9.19 -17.04 1.88
C ARG A 109 10.45 -16.59 1.18
N PHE A 110 11.39 -17.51 1.04
CA PHE A 110 12.60 -17.29 0.26
C PHE A 110 12.32 -17.64 -1.20
N GLU A 111 12.43 -16.65 -2.07
CA GLU A 111 12.19 -16.81 -3.50
C GLU A 111 12.94 -15.70 -4.24
N PHE A 112 13.97 -16.07 -5.00
CA PHE A 112 14.77 -15.09 -5.74
C PHE A 112 13.97 -14.54 -6.93
N ASN A 113 13.92 -13.23 -7.07
CA ASN A 113 13.30 -12.55 -8.23
C ASN A 113 11.82 -12.92 -8.44
N ALA A 114 11.10 -13.16 -7.34
CA ALA A 114 9.73 -13.70 -7.31
C ALA A 114 8.67 -12.91 -8.09
N TYR A 115 8.90 -11.61 -8.32
CA TYR A 115 7.95 -10.72 -9.01
C TYR A 115 8.18 -10.65 -10.52
N ASN A 116 9.30 -11.17 -11.03
CA ASN A 116 9.65 -11.14 -12.45
C ASN A 116 9.28 -12.46 -13.10
N ALA A 117 8.20 -12.45 -13.88
CA ALA A 117 7.67 -13.65 -14.52
C ALA A 117 8.33 -14.00 -15.86
N THR A 118 8.86 -13.02 -16.61
CA THR A 118 9.17 -13.19 -18.04
C THR A 118 10.51 -12.64 -18.50
N ASP A 119 11.02 -11.59 -17.85
CA ASP A 119 12.20 -10.86 -18.34
C ASP A 119 13.47 -11.46 -17.73
N HIS A 120 14.60 -11.43 -18.44
CA HIS A 120 15.90 -11.65 -17.80
C HIS A 120 16.15 -10.57 -16.74
N TRP A 121 16.75 -10.95 -15.61
CA TRP A 121 16.90 -10.09 -14.43
C TRP A 121 17.40 -8.67 -14.71
N LEU A 122 18.47 -8.53 -15.51
CA LEU A 122 19.05 -7.22 -15.80
C LEU A 122 18.12 -6.36 -16.65
N TRP A 123 17.48 -6.96 -17.66
CA TRP A 123 16.52 -6.26 -18.50
C TRP A 123 15.28 -5.85 -17.72
N PHE A 124 14.81 -6.70 -16.80
CA PHE A 124 13.71 -6.36 -15.90
C PHE A 124 14.00 -5.04 -15.17
N TRP A 125 15.18 -4.94 -14.53
CA TRP A 125 15.53 -3.76 -13.75
C TRP A 125 15.72 -2.51 -14.61
N VAL A 126 16.39 -2.64 -15.76
CA VAL A 126 16.54 -1.53 -16.72
C VAL A 126 15.18 -1.05 -17.23
N LYS A 127 14.27 -1.96 -17.58
CA LYS A 127 12.94 -1.64 -18.10
C LYS A 127 12.04 -0.97 -17.06
N ASN A 128 12.08 -1.41 -15.81
CA ASN A 128 11.18 -0.93 -14.77
C ASN A 128 11.71 0.29 -14.00
N VAL A 129 13.03 0.38 -13.78
CA VAL A 129 13.66 1.49 -13.02
C VAL A 129 14.26 2.53 -13.97
N GLY A 130 14.62 2.14 -15.19
CA GLY A 130 15.11 3.05 -16.21
C GLY A 130 16.52 3.55 -15.95
N ILE A 131 16.74 4.83 -16.30
CA ILE A 131 18.07 5.45 -16.31
C ILE A 131 18.75 5.45 -14.94
N VAL A 132 17.98 5.48 -13.84
CA VAL A 132 18.53 5.43 -12.49
C VAL A 132 19.28 4.13 -12.24
N PHE A 133 18.77 3.00 -12.74
CA PHE A 133 19.46 1.70 -12.58
C PHE A 133 20.74 1.65 -13.41
N ILE A 134 20.70 2.17 -14.64
CA ILE A 134 21.87 2.23 -15.54
C ILE A 134 22.98 3.10 -14.91
N LEU A 135 22.61 4.25 -14.35
CA LEU A 135 23.54 5.20 -13.75
C LEU A 135 24.00 4.81 -12.34
N LEU A 136 23.42 3.77 -11.74
CA LEU A 136 23.71 3.42 -10.35
C LEU A 136 25.19 3.05 -10.14
N LEU A 137 25.76 2.25 -11.04
CA LEU A 137 27.16 1.85 -10.97
C LEU A 137 28.14 3.04 -11.12
N PRO A 138 28.08 3.85 -12.20
CA PRO A 138 28.98 5.00 -12.32
C PRO A 138 28.76 6.02 -11.20
N ALA A 139 27.51 6.23 -10.76
CA ALA A 139 27.22 7.09 -9.62
C ALA A 139 27.86 6.56 -8.34
N PHE A 140 27.76 5.25 -8.06
CA PHE A 140 28.41 4.63 -6.91
C PHE A 140 29.93 4.80 -6.97
N LEU A 141 30.56 4.60 -8.12
CA LEU A 141 32.02 4.75 -8.26
C LEU A 141 32.47 6.19 -7.96
N ASN A 142 31.75 7.19 -8.47
CA ASN A 142 32.04 8.61 -8.28
C ASN A 142 31.67 9.14 -6.88
N ALA A 143 30.73 8.50 -6.18
CA ALA A 143 30.19 9.01 -4.93
C ALA A 143 31.19 9.09 -3.77
N SER A 144 30.98 10.09 -2.91
CA SER A 144 31.70 10.24 -1.64
C SER A 144 31.52 9.03 -0.73
N ARG A 145 32.48 8.80 0.17
CA ARG A 145 32.40 7.70 1.15
C ARG A 145 31.12 7.78 1.99
N ARG A 146 30.69 8.99 2.36
CA ARG A 146 29.46 9.24 3.12
C ARG A 146 28.24 8.76 2.34
N LEU A 147 28.10 9.17 1.07
CA LEU A 147 26.97 8.80 0.24
C LEU A 147 26.94 7.30 -0.09
N LYS A 148 28.11 6.66 -0.23
CA LYS A 148 28.22 5.20 -0.34
C LYS A 148 27.62 4.47 0.86
N ILE A 149 27.85 4.97 2.08
CA ILE A 149 27.28 4.39 3.31
C ILE A 149 25.77 4.62 3.38
N VAL A 150 25.30 5.80 2.98
CA VAL A 150 23.85 6.08 2.88
C VAL A 150 23.20 5.11 1.89
N HIS A 151 23.79 4.93 0.71
CA HIS A 151 23.31 4.01 -0.31
C HIS A 151 23.38 2.54 0.13
N ALA A 152 24.37 2.14 0.94
CA ALA A 152 24.50 0.77 1.43
C ALA A 152 23.27 0.28 2.19
N ALA A 153 22.55 1.18 2.90
CA ALA A 153 21.26 0.86 3.51
C ALA A 153 20.22 0.48 2.45
N GLY A 154 20.05 1.29 1.42
CA GLY A 154 19.17 1.00 0.29
C GLY A 154 19.56 -0.28 -0.45
N ALA A 155 20.85 -0.49 -0.71
CA ALA A 155 21.35 -1.69 -1.37
C ALA A 155 21.03 -2.96 -0.55
N LEU A 156 21.14 -2.90 0.78
CA LEU A 156 20.73 -4.01 1.64
C LEU A 156 19.22 -4.27 1.58
N ILE A 157 18.39 -3.23 1.53
CA ILE A 157 16.94 -3.38 1.33
C ILE A 157 16.67 -4.09 -0.01
N PHE A 158 17.31 -3.64 -1.09
CA PHE A 158 17.18 -4.26 -2.41
C PHE A 158 17.55 -5.74 -2.39
N VAL A 159 18.73 -6.08 -1.85
CA VAL A 159 19.18 -7.47 -1.76
C VAL A 159 18.20 -8.30 -0.94
N ILE A 160 17.78 -7.83 0.22
CA ILE A 160 16.81 -8.55 1.06
C ILE A 160 15.50 -8.78 0.29
N SER A 161 14.97 -7.76 -0.39
CA SER A 161 13.75 -7.86 -1.18
C SER A 161 13.88 -8.76 -2.41
N GLU A 162 15.08 -8.89 -2.98
CA GLU A 162 15.35 -9.80 -4.10
C GLU A 162 15.23 -11.27 -3.73
N PHE A 163 15.52 -11.62 -2.47
CA PHE A 163 15.55 -13.01 -2.01
C PHE A 163 14.39 -13.39 -1.10
N ILE A 164 13.73 -12.41 -0.47
CA ILE A 164 12.67 -12.65 0.53
C ILE A 164 11.40 -11.92 0.11
N VAL A 165 10.31 -12.67 0.00
CA VAL A 165 8.97 -12.11 -0.17
C VAL A 165 8.34 -11.91 1.21
N PHE A 166 7.87 -10.70 1.48
CA PHE A 166 7.35 -10.28 2.79
C PHE A 166 5.81 -10.23 2.88
N GLN A 167 5.12 -10.55 1.80
CA GLN A 167 3.66 -10.58 1.71
C GLN A 167 3.17 -11.81 0.94
N THR A 168 1.86 -12.04 1.00
CA THR A 168 1.23 -13.12 0.24
C THR A 168 1.54 -13.03 -1.26
N PHE A 169 1.46 -11.84 -1.85
CA PHE A 169 1.79 -11.62 -3.27
C PHE A 169 3.24 -11.17 -3.45
N ALA A 170 3.98 -11.78 -4.39
CA ALA A 170 5.35 -11.36 -4.69
C ALA A 170 5.45 -9.89 -5.15
N TYR A 171 4.45 -9.42 -5.90
CA TYR A 171 4.39 -8.06 -6.42
C TYR A 171 4.44 -6.98 -5.32
N ASP A 172 3.97 -7.30 -4.12
CA ASP A 172 3.93 -6.36 -3.02
C ASP A 172 5.32 -5.96 -2.48
N ASN A 173 6.37 -6.74 -2.76
CA ASN A 173 7.75 -6.34 -2.50
C ASN A 173 8.13 -5.01 -3.19
N ASN A 174 7.37 -4.58 -4.21
CA ASN A 174 7.52 -3.27 -4.82
C ASN A 174 7.49 -2.12 -3.78
N LYS A 175 6.78 -2.28 -2.66
CA LYS A 175 6.80 -1.30 -1.55
C LYS A 175 8.21 -1.10 -0.98
N LEU A 176 9.00 -2.17 -0.88
CA LEU A 176 10.39 -2.13 -0.42
C LEU A 176 11.35 -1.69 -1.53
N TYR A 177 11.10 -2.08 -2.78
CA TYR A 177 11.89 -1.58 -3.91
C TYR A 177 11.76 -0.09 -4.09
N LEU A 178 10.58 0.50 -3.86
CA LEU A 178 10.44 1.95 -3.83
C LEU A 178 11.31 2.59 -2.73
N MET A 179 11.43 1.94 -1.57
CA MET A 179 12.32 2.41 -0.49
C MET A 179 13.80 2.29 -0.86
N TRP A 180 14.23 1.24 -1.56
CA TRP A 180 15.56 1.19 -2.16
C TRP A 180 15.75 2.30 -3.20
N TYR A 181 14.75 2.51 -4.05
CA TYR A 181 14.78 3.48 -5.13
C TYR A 181 15.01 4.91 -4.61
N LEU A 182 14.47 5.25 -3.43
CA LEU A 182 14.83 6.49 -2.74
C LEU A 182 16.35 6.67 -2.61
N PHE A 183 17.05 5.68 -2.05
CA PHE A 183 18.50 5.76 -1.86
C PHE A 183 19.27 5.72 -3.19
N ALA A 184 18.75 4.99 -4.19
CA ALA A 184 19.32 4.96 -5.53
C ALA A 184 19.24 6.34 -6.21
N VAL A 185 18.09 7.02 -6.10
CA VAL A 185 17.89 8.36 -6.67
C VAL A 185 18.79 9.39 -6.00
N LEU A 186 18.97 9.34 -4.68
CA LEU A 186 19.91 10.25 -4.00
C LEU A 186 21.34 10.12 -4.55
N LEU A 187 21.79 8.87 -4.76
CA LEU A 187 23.11 8.58 -5.31
C LEU A 187 23.26 9.07 -6.76
N VAL A 188 22.27 8.78 -7.60
CA VAL A 188 22.29 9.15 -9.01
C VAL A 188 22.13 10.65 -9.20
N ALA A 189 21.32 11.32 -8.38
CA ALA A 189 21.14 12.76 -8.43
C ALA A 189 22.46 13.51 -8.12
N ASP A 190 23.19 13.09 -7.09
CA ASP A 190 24.51 13.62 -6.75
C ASP A 190 25.49 13.50 -7.94
N PHE A 191 25.55 12.31 -8.56
CA PHE A 191 26.35 12.09 -9.75
C PHE A 191 25.94 12.95 -10.94
N LEU A 192 24.65 13.12 -11.18
CA LEU A 192 24.15 13.97 -12.26
C LEU A 192 24.50 15.45 -12.05
N VAL A 193 24.46 15.92 -10.80
CA VAL A 193 24.90 17.28 -10.43
C VAL A 193 26.40 17.44 -10.67
N ASP A 194 27.23 16.47 -10.28
CA ASP A 194 28.66 16.48 -10.56
C ASP A 194 28.97 16.51 -12.06
N CYS A 195 28.26 15.70 -12.85
CA CYS A 195 28.35 15.71 -14.32
C CYS A 195 27.96 17.08 -14.90
N TYR A 196 26.88 17.66 -14.40
CA TYR A 196 26.41 18.99 -14.81
C TYR A 196 27.42 20.09 -14.47
N ASP A 197 28.06 20.01 -13.31
CA ASP A 197 29.08 20.96 -12.87
C ASP A 197 30.38 20.85 -13.65
N LYS A 198 30.76 19.65 -14.11
CA LYS A 198 31.90 19.47 -15.02
C LYS A 198 31.67 20.13 -16.39
N LEU A 199 30.42 20.39 -16.78
CA LEU A 199 30.05 21.09 -18.03
C LEU A 199 30.00 22.62 -17.90
N ARG A 200 30.49 23.21 -16.79
CA ARG A 200 30.41 24.67 -16.53
C ARG A 200 31.01 25.54 -17.64
N SER A 201 32.07 25.08 -18.31
CA SER A 201 32.70 25.79 -19.44
C SER A 201 31.91 25.67 -20.76
N MET A 202 31.01 24.69 -20.88
CA MET A 202 30.27 24.36 -22.10
C MET A 202 28.79 24.77 -21.97
N LYS A 203 28.52 26.09 -22.04
CA LYS A 203 27.18 26.67 -21.78
C LYS A 203 26.05 25.99 -22.57
N ALA A 204 26.25 25.71 -23.86
CA ALA A 204 25.23 25.07 -24.70
C ALA A 204 24.94 23.63 -24.26
N ALA A 205 25.98 22.81 -24.03
CA ALA A 205 25.82 21.44 -23.55
C ALA A 205 25.11 21.39 -22.19
N ARG A 206 25.45 22.34 -21.30
CA ARG A 206 24.83 22.48 -19.98
C ARG A 206 23.32 22.75 -20.06
N ILE A 207 22.87 23.62 -20.97
CA ILE A 207 21.44 23.89 -21.18
C ILE A 207 20.74 22.65 -21.72
N VAL A 208 21.32 21.97 -22.71
CA VAL A 208 20.74 20.76 -23.30
C VAL A 208 20.59 19.66 -22.26
N VAL A 209 21.62 19.40 -21.44
CA VAL A 209 21.57 18.41 -20.37
C VAL A 209 20.51 18.77 -19.32
N ALA A 210 20.44 20.03 -18.89
CA ALA A 210 19.40 20.46 -17.95
C ALA A 210 17.98 20.27 -18.51
N ALA A 211 17.76 20.63 -19.78
CA ALA A 211 16.47 20.45 -20.43
C ALA A 211 16.10 18.96 -20.56
N MET A 212 17.05 18.10 -20.97
CA MET A 212 16.82 16.65 -21.04
C MET A 212 16.52 16.05 -19.67
N LEU A 213 17.26 16.45 -18.63
CA LEU A 213 17.00 16.00 -17.26
C LEU A 213 15.62 16.43 -16.79
N LEU A 214 15.23 17.69 -17.04
CA LEU A 214 13.89 18.17 -16.71
C LEU A 214 12.83 17.31 -17.40
N ILE A 215 12.96 17.09 -18.70
CA ILE A 215 12.02 16.26 -19.47
C ILE A 215 11.95 14.84 -18.90
N VAL A 216 13.07 14.16 -18.69
CA VAL A 216 13.10 12.79 -18.17
C VAL A 216 12.49 12.71 -16.77
N CYS A 217 12.75 13.69 -15.90
CA CYS A 217 12.21 13.74 -14.54
C CYS A 217 10.71 14.07 -14.50
N THR A 218 10.16 14.80 -15.48
CA THR A 218 8.75 15.24 -15.46
C THR A 218 7.85 14.49 -16.44
N ALA A 219 8.40 13.80 -17.44
CA ALA A 219 7.63 13.15 -18.50
C ALA A 219 6.65 12.10 -17.95
N SER A 220 7.08 11.26 -17.00
CA SER A 220 6.22 10.23 -16.40
C SER A 220 5.01 10.84 -15.66
N ALA A 221 5.21 11.93 -14.91
CA ALA A 221 4.15 12.66 -14.25
C ALA A 221 3.19 13.30 -15.27
N PHE A 222 3.73 13.91 -16.33
CA PHE A 222 2.94 14.49 -17.41
C PHE A 222 2.07 13.44 -18.14
N PHE A 223 2.66 12.31 -18.52
CA PHE A 223 1.91 11.20 -19.13
C PHE A 223 0.86 10.61 -18.19
N THR A 224 1.16 10.55 -16.88
CA THR A 224 0.19 10.14 -15.88
C THR A 224 -1.00 11.11 -15.84
N MET A 225 -0.75 12.42 -15.81
CA MET A 225 -1.83 13.42 -15.85
C MET A 225 -2.67 13.33 -17.12
N ILE A 226 -2.04 13.11 -18.30
CA ILE A 226 -2.77 12.87 -19.55
C ILE A 226 -3.65 11.64 -19.45
N ARG A 227 -3.14 10.53 -18.88
CA ARG A 227 -3.93 9.32 -18.68
C ARG A 227 -5.14 9.60 -17.79
N GLU A 228 -4.93 10.24 -16.63
CA GLU A 228 -6.03 10.54 -15.71
C GLU A 228 -7.06 11.49 -16.34
N TYR A 229 -6.61 12.50 -17.10
CA TYR A 229 -7.51 13.38 -17.87
C TYR A 229 -8.34 12.59 -18.89
N ASN A 230 -7.70 11.69 -19.65
CA ASN A 230 -8.40 10.85 -20.63
C ASN A 230 -9.36 9.85 -19.97
N SER A 231 -9.01 9.32 -18.81
CA SER A 231 -9.85 8.42 -18.01
C SER A 231 -10.99 9.14 -17.30
N GLY A 232 -10.93 10.46 -17.10
CA GLY A 232 -12.03 11.25 -16.53
C GLY A 232 -12.99 11.82 -17.57
N ARG A 233 -12.68 11.67 -18.86
CA ARG A 233 -13.45 12.26 -19.96
C ARG A 233 -14.77 11.51 -20.16
N GLU A 234 -15.84 12.27 -20.42
CA GLU A 234 -17.19 11.73 -20.67
C GLU A 234 -17.17 10.67 -21.77
N GLY A 235 -17.79 9.51 -21.50
CA GLY A 235 -17.80 8.34 -22.38
C GLY A 235 -16.57 7.43 -22.29
N ARG A 236 -15.54 7.81 -21.51
CA ARG A 236 -14.36 6.99 -21.19
C ARG A 236 -14.12 6.82 -19.69
N ASN A 237 -14.98 7.42 -18.88
CA ASN A 237 -14.94 7.34 -17.44
C ASN A 237 -15.31 5.96 -16.93
N TYR A 238 -14.50 5.44 -16.00
CA TYR A 238 -14.83 4.24 -15.26
C TYR A 238 -15.94 4.57 -14.25
N MET A 239 -17.14 4.08 -14.50
CA MET A 239 -18.27 4.23 -13.60
C MET A 239 -18.14 3.25 -12.44
N LEU A 240 -17.87 3.77 -11.23
CA LEU A 240 -17.79 2.96 -10.02
C LEU A 240 -19.18 2.74 -9.40
N TYR A 241 -20.01 3.78 -9.40
CA TYR A 241 -21.41 3.77 -8.98
C TYR A 241 -22.23 4.52 -10.03
N ASN A 242 -23.34 3.92 -10.46
CA ASN A 242 -24.25 4.54 -11.40
C ASN A 242 -25.33 5.33 -10.64
N LYS A 243 -26.24 6.00 -11.35
CA LYS A 243 -27.33 6.77 -10.73
C LYS A 243 -28.27 5.93 -9.85
N ASP A 244 -28.42 4.64 -10.14
CA ASP A 244 -29.29 3.73 -9.39
C ASP A 244 -28.64 3.34 -8.05
N HIS A 245 -27.33 3.11 -8.05
CA HIS A 245 -26.53 2.91 -6.83
C HIS A 245 -26.50 4.15 -5.93
N ILE A 246 -26.43 5.35 -6.51
CA ILE A 246 -26.47 6.59 -5.71
C ILE A 246 -27.84 6.78 -5.08
N ALA A 247 -28.91 6.64 -5.85
CA ALA A 247 -30.28 6.80 -5.35
C ALA A 247 -30.63 5.75 -4.28
N SER A 248 -30.21 4.49 -4.48
CA SER A 248 -30.41 3.45 -3.47
C SER A 248 -29.64 3.73 -2.19
N ALA A 249 -28.42 4.28 -2.29
CA ALA A 249 -27.62 4.66 -1.13
C ALA A 249 -28.25 5.83 -0.34
N GLU A 250 -28.81 6.82 -1.03
CA GLU A 250 -29.57 7.91 -0.39
C GLU A 250 -30.81 7.37 0.33
N TYR A 251 -31.58 6.51 -0.34
CA TYR A 251 -32.74 5.85 0.26
C TYR A 251 -32.36 5.07 1.53
N ILE A 252 -31.34 4.20 1.47
CA ILE A 252 -30.85 3.43 2.61
C ILE A 252 -30.45 4.37 3.75
N ARG A 253 -29.76 5.48 3.43
CA ARG A 253 -29.31 6.44 4.44
C ARG A 253 -30.43 7.07 5.24
N GLU A 254 -31.55 7.34 4.59
CA GLU A 254 -32.70 8.05 5.16
C GLU A 254 -33.73 7.11 5.80
N ASN A 255 -33.81 5.86 5.35
CA ASN A 255 -34.94 4.97 5.67
C ASN A 255 -34.58 3.70 6.44
N THR A 256 -33.28 3.43 6.68
CA THR A 256 -32.87 2.25 7.45
C THR A 256 -32.03 2.58 8.67
N GLU A 257 -32.13 1.73 9.69
CA GLU A 257 -31.35 1.85 10.92
C GLU A 257 -29.84 1.82 10.64
N PRO A 258 -29.02 2.53 11.42
CA PRO A 258 -27.57 2.59 11.20
C PRO A 258 -26.86 1.23 11.27
N ASP A 259 -27.39 0.29 12.06
CA ASP A 259 -26.85 -1.05 12.27
C ASP A 259 -27.53 -2.15 11.42
N ALA A 260 -28.49 -1.77 10.57
CA ALA A 260 -29.22 -2.72 9.71
C ALA A 260 -28.28 -3.61 8.89
N LEU A 261 -28.58 -4.91 8.87
CA LEU A 261 -27.83 -5.94 8.16
C LEU A 261 -28.46 -6.24 6.80
N PHE A 262 -27.71 -5.97 5.74
CA PHE A 262 -28.14 -6.24 4.37
C PHE A 262 -27.54 -7.54 3.85
N LEU A 263 -28.38 -8.35 3.20
CA LEU A 263 -27.96 -9.43 2.32
C LEU A 263 -27.59 -8.83 0.96
N THR A 264 -26.31 -8.88 0.62
CA THR A 264 -25.74 -8.37 -0.63
C THR A 264 -24.72 -9.35 -1.18
N TYR A 265 -24.35 -9.21 -2.45
CA TYR A 265 -23.12 -9.77 -2.99
C TYR A 265 -21.88 -9.17 -2.29
N ASN A 266 -20.76 -9.87 -2.35
CA ASN A 266 -19.53 -9.53 -1.62
C ASN A 266 -18.49 -8.80 -2.49
N ASN A 267 -18.91 -7.96 -3.43
CA ASN A 267 -17.98 -7.16 -4.24
C ASN A 267 -17.24 -6.11 -3.39
N HIS A 268 -16.06 -5.72 -3.86
CA HIS A 268 -15.17 -4.80 -3.15
C HIS A 268 -15.67 -3.35 -3.09
N ASN A 269 -16.54 -2.97 -4.04
CA ASN A 269 -17.21 -1.68 -4.15
C ASN A 269 -18.71 -1.82 -3.83
N ASN A 270 -19.05 -2.63 -2.82
CA ASN A 270 -20.43 -2.86 -2.41
C ASN A 270 -21.11 -1.53 -2.02
N THR A 271 -22.20 -1.18 -2.71
CA THR A 271 -22.91 0.09 -2.54
C THR A 271 -23.38 0.31 -1.10
N VAL A 272 -23.93 -0.73 -0.46
CA VAL A 272 -24.43 -0.66 0.92
C VAL A 272 -23.27 -0.30 1.86
N ALA A 273 -22.21 -1.10 1.88
CA ALA A 273 -21.08 -0.86 2.78
C ALA A 273 -20.36 0.46 2.47
N CYS A 274 -20.08 0.75 1.21
CA CYS A 274 -19.22 1.86 0.82
C CYS A 274 -19.91 3.24 0.84
N LEU A 275 -21.20 3.33 0.51
CA LEU A 275 -21.90 4.62 0.40
C LEU A 275 -22.83 4.92 1.57
N THR A 276 -23.22 3.90 2.34
CA THR A 276 -24.24 4.07 3.39
C THR A 276 -23.71 3.76 4.80
N GLY A 277 -22.63 2.99 4.91
CA GLY A 277 -22.05 2.55 6.17
C GLY A 277 -22.86 1.45 6.89
N ARG A 278 -23.93 0.92 6.28
CA ARG A 278 -24.71 -0.20 6.83
C ARG A 278 -23.93 -1.51 6.78
N ASN A 279 -24.32 -2.43 7.66
CA ASN A 279 -23.65 -3.71 7.79
C ASN A 279 -23.97 -4.63 6.61
N ILE A 280 -22.94 -5.35 6.15
CA ILE A 280 -23.08 -6.47 5.22
C ILE A 280 -22.52 -7.73 5.87
N PHE A 281 -23.05 -8.89 5.52
CA PHE A 281 -22.66 -10.14 6.17
C PHE A 281 -21.22 -10.55 5.89
N THR A 282 -20.76 -10.29 4.66
CA THR A 282 -19.38 -10.57 4.25
C THR A 282 -18.92 -9.61 3.15
N GLY A 283 -17.72 -9.07 3.32
CA GLY A 283 -17.06 -8.24 2.32
C GLY A 283 -16.28 -9.07 1.30
N SER A 284 -15.57 -8.38 0.41
CA SER A 284 -14.80 -9.04 -0.65
C SER A 284 -13.67 -9.90 -0.12
N GLY A 285 -13.65 -11.16 -0.58
CA GLY A 285 -12.59 -12.11 -0.29
C GLY A 285 -11.20 -11.60 -0.64
N THR A 286 -11.07 -10.78 -1.70
CA THR A 286 -9.78 -10.19 -2.10
C THR A 286 -9.17 -9.31 -0.99
N PHE A 287 -9.98 -8.66 -0.16
CA PHE A 287 -9.50 -7.90 0.99
C PHE A 287 -9.42 -8.74 2.25
N LEU A 288 -10.48 -9.50 2.56
CA LEU A 288 -10.58 -10.29 3.79
C LEU A 288 -9.51 -11.36 3.89
N TYR A 289 -9.13 -11.98 2.77
CA TYR A 289 -8.07 -12.98 2.69
C TYR A 289 -6.75 -12.47 3.29
N SER A 290 -6.35 -11.25 2.94
CA SER A 290 -5.09 -10.66 3.43
C SER A 290 -5.13 -10.20 4.90
N HIS A 291 -6.29 -10.25 5.54
CA HIS A 291 -6.49 -9.85 6.94
C HIS A 291 -6.74 -11.05 7.87
N GLY A 292 -6.59 -12.29 7.38
CA GLY A 292 -6.77 -13.50 8.19
C GLY A 292 -8.22 -13.74 8.65
N VAL A 293 -9.20 -13.10 8.00
CA VAL A 293 -10.62 -13.28 8.30
C VAL A 293 -11.13 -14.48 7.49
N ASP A 294 -11.61 -15.54 8.16
CA ASP A 294 -12.27 -16.65 7.47
C ASP A 294 -13.62 -16.20 6.89
N TYR A 295 -13.57 -15.80 5.63
CA TYR A 295 -14.72 -15.29 4.89
C TYR A 295 -15.40 -16.37 4.02
N ASN A 296 -14.74 -17.52 3.80
CA ASN A 296 -15.19 -18.51 2.84
C ASN A 296 -16.55 -19.10 3.25
N GLY A 297 -16.70 -19.46 4.54
CA GLY A 297 -17.97 -19.95 5.06
C GLY A 297 -19.11 -18.94 4.89
N ARG A 298 -18.85 -17.66 5.18
CA ARG A 298 -19.87 -16.60 5.03
C ARG A 298 -20.20 -16.32 3.57
N ALA A 299 -19.23 -16.38 2.66
CA ALA A 299 -19.46 -16.19 1.23
C ALA A 299 -20.35 -17.30 0.63
N GLU A 300 -20.13 -18.56 1.03
CA GLU A 300 -20.99 -19.67 0.61
C GLU A 300 -22.40 -19.57 1.23
N ILE A 301 -22.52 -19.10 2.47
CA ILE A 301 -23.83 -18.79 3.08
C ILE A 301 -24.57 -17.75 2.24
N VAL A 302 -23.96 -16.60 1.93
CA VAL A 302 -24.58 -15.55 1.09
C VAL A 302 -25.03 -16.12 -0.25
N LYS A 303 -24.16 -16.87 -0.92
CA LYS A 303 -24.51 -17.53 -2.19
C LYS A 303 -25.73 -18.43 -2.03
N SER A 304 -25.75 -19.29 -1.01
CA SER A 304 -26.88 -20.20 -0.77
C SER A 304 -28.19 -19.46 -0.49
N MET A 305 -28.14 -18.34 0.25
CA MET A 305 -29.31 -17.50 0.51
C MET A 305 -29.88 -16.88 -0.77
N PHE A 306 -29.05 -16.62 -1.78
CA PHE A 306 -29.49 -16.10 -3.08
C PHE A 306 -29.97 -17.16 -4.07
N THR A 307 -29.69 -18.45 -3.84
CA THR A 307 -29.96 -19.53 -4.81
C THR A 307 -30.86 -20.65 -4.29
N ASP A 308 -31.14 -20.70 -2.99
CA ASP A 308 -31.97 -21.74 -2.37
C ASP A 308 -32.90 -21.13 -1.31
N ALA A 309 -34.21 -21.25 -1.50
CA ALA A 309 -35.22 -20.68 -0.62
C ALA A 309 -35.21 -21.29 0.79
N ALA A 310 -34.88 -22.58 0.92
CA ALA A 310 -34.79 -23.24 2.22
C ALA A 310 -33.56 -22.74 3.00
N ALA A 311 -32.44 -22.57 2.29
CA ALA A 311 -31.23 -21.97 2.87
C ALA A 311 -31.46 -20.51 3.26
N PHE A 312 -32.17 -19.74 2.42
CA PHE A 312 -32.54 -18.37 2.72
C PHE A 312 -33.30 -18.25 4.04
N GLU A 313 -34.40 -18.99 4.21
CA GLU A 313 -35.22 -18.89 5.44
C GLU A 313 -34.44 -19.36 6.67
N LYS A 314 -33.62 -20.41 6.54
CA LYS A 314 -32.75 -20.87 7.61
C LYS A 314 -31.80 -19.75 8.08
N TYR A 315 -31.02 -19.19 7.16
CA TYR A 315 -29.95 -18.25 7.51
C TYR A 315 -30.48 -16.84 7.80
N ARG A 316 -31.62 -16.46 7.23
CA ARG A 316 -32.34 -15.23 7.61
C ARG A 316 -32.69 -15.27 9.10
N ALA A 317 -33.26 -16.37 9.58
CA ALA A 317 -33.60 -16.55 10.99
C ALA A 317 -32.38 -16.69 11.90
N GLU A 318 -31.31 -17.34 11.42
CA GLU A 318 -30.08 -17.56 12.20
C GLU A 318 -29.28 -16.26 12.44
N TYR A 319 -29.18 -15.39 11.42
CA TYR A 319 -28.30 -14.22 11.45
C TYR A 319 -29.02 -12.87 11.56
N GLY A 320 -30.35 -12.84 11.40
CA GLY A 320 -31.14 -11.61 11.56
C GLY A 320 -30.87 -10.57 10.46
N PHE A 321 -31.05 -10.97 9.19
CA PHE A 321 -30.97 -10.02 8.08
C PHE A 321 -32.22 -9.13 8.02
N ASP A 322 -32.03 -7.83 7.83
CA ASP A 322 -33.12 -6.85 7.78
C ASP A 322 -33.59 -6.56 6.35
N TYR A 323 -32.66 -6.56 5.39
CA TYR A 323 -32.95 -6.19 4.01
C TYR A 323 -32.20 -7.08 3.01
N ILE A 324 -32.77 -7.23 1.82
CA ILE A 324 -32.09 -7.80 0.65
C ILE A 324 -31.78 -6.65 -0.30
N TYR A 325 -30.53 -6.56 -0.75
CA TYR A 325 -30.10 -5.64 -1.80
C TYR A 325 -29.78 -6.44 -3.07
N LEU A 326 -30.55 -6.23 -4.14
CA LEU A 326 -30.29 -6.80 -5.45
C LEU A 326 -29.85 -5.73 -6.44
N SER A 327 -28.74 -5.98 -7.12
CA SER A 327 -28.18 -5.17 -8.19
C SER A 327 -27.75 -6.04 -9.38
N SER A 328 -27.01 -5.49 -10.34
CA SER A 328 -26.38 -6.30 -11.38
C SER A 328 -25.35 -7.28 -10.81
N TYR A 329 -24.72 -7.00 -9.67
CA TYR A 329 -23.70 -7.87 -9.08
C TYR A 329 -24.27 -9.24 -8.68
N GLU A 330 -25.38 -9.28 -7.94
CA GLU A 330 -26.03 -10.53 -7.53
C GLU A 330 -26.50 -11.31 -8.78
N ARG A 331 -27.14 -10.60 -9.72
CA ARG A 331 -27.69 -11.19 -10.95
C ARG A 331 -26.62 -11.75 -11.90
N SER A 332 -25.44 -11.12 -11.97
CA SER A 332 -24.37 -11.57 -12.85
C SER A 332 -23.51 -12.69 -12.25
N ASN A 333 -23.43 -12.80 -10.92
CA ASN A 333 -22.53 -13.73 -10.24
C ASN A 333 -23.22 -15.00 -9.71
N TYR A 334 -24.54 -15.01 -9.57
CA TYR A 334 -25.29 -16.18 -9.11
C TYR A 334 -26.23 -16.72 -10.17
N THR A 335 -25.89 -17.89 -10.71
CA THR A 335 -26.79 -18.70 -11.53
C THR A 335 -27.90 -19.30 -10.67
N GLY A 336 -29.15 -19.16 -11.10
CA GLY A 336 -30.31 -19.67 -10.34
C GLY A 336 -30.75 -18.76 -9.20
N LEU A 337 -30.57 -17.43 -9.35
CA LEU A 337 -31.06 -16.45 -8.38
C LEU A 337 -32.56 -16.64 -8.12
N ILE A 338 -32.95 -16.80 -6.86
CA ILE A 338 -34.36 -16.97 -6.46
C ILE A 338 -35.11 -15.63 -6.35
N GLU A 339 -34.90 -14.70 -7.29
CA GLU A 339 -35.49 -13.35 -7.24
C GLU A 339 -37.03 -13.38 -7.20
N GLY A 340 -37.66 -14.26 -7.98
CA GLY A 340 -39.12 -14.41 -7.97
C GLY A 340 -39.69 -14.85 -6.61
N TYR A 341 -38.92 -15.60 -5.82
CA TYR A 341 -39.31 -15.96 -4.46
C TYR A 341 -39.29 -14.74 -3.52
N PHE A 342 -38.31 -13.84 -3.68
CA PHE A 342 -38.26 -12.59 -2.90
C PHE A 342 -39.42 -11.66 -3.28
N GLU A 343 -39.72 -11.54 -4.57
CA GLU A 343 -40.83 -10.71 -5.08
C GLU A 343 -42.20 -11.16 -4.57
N GLU A 344 -42.43 -12.48 -4.42
CA GLU A 344 -43.70 -13.00 -3.94
C GLU A 344 -43.89 -12.81 -2.43
N ARG A 345 -42.80 -12.77 -1.64
CA ARG A 345 -42.86 -12.84 -0.17
C ARG A 345 -42.58 -11.54 0.56
N PHE A 346 -41.80 -10.64 -0.02
CA PHE A 346 -41.29 -9.47 0.68
C PHE A 346 -41.68 -8.17 -0.02
N PRO A 347 -42.09 -7.14 0.73
CA PRO A 347 -42.37 -5.84 0.15
C PRO A 347 -41.10 -5.20 -0.41
N VAL A 348 -41.20 -4.69 -1.63
CA VAL A 348 -40.18 -3.84 -2.23
C VAL A 348 -40.27 -2.45 -1.62
N VAL A 349 -39.19 -1.98 -1.00
CA VAL A 349 -39.11 -0.66 -0.36
C VAL A 349 -38.37 0.37 -1.20
N PHE A 350 -37.56 -0.10 -2.17
CA PHE A 350 -36.92 0.74 -3.17
C PHE A 350 -36.74 -0.03 -4.48
N GLU A 351 -37.02 0.62 -5.60
CA GLU A 351 -36.77 0.08 -6.94
C GLU A 351 -36.36 1.21 -7.89
N GLN A 352 -35.17 1.09 -8.49
CA GLN A 352 -34.72 2.00 -9.53
C GLN A 352 -33.71 1.31 -10.44
N GLY A 353 -34.01 1.26 -11.73
CA GLY A 353 -33.09 0.76 -12.75
C GLY A 353 -32.61 -0.66 -12.42
N GLU A 354 -31.31 -0.83 -12.18
CA GLU A 354 -30.75 -2.14 -11.83
C GLU A 354 -30.89 -2.54 -10.36
N VAL A 355 -31.35 -1.64 -9.47
CA VAL A 355 -31.37 -1.88 -8.02
C VAL A 355 -32.78 -2.11 -7.49
N LYS A 356 -32.94 -3.14 -6.65
CA LYS A 356 -34.17 -3.42 -5.90
C LYS A 356 -33.83 -3.78 -4.45
N ILE A 357 -34.58 -3.23 -3.50
CA ILE A 357 -34.41 -3.49 -2.05
C ILE A 357 -35.71 -4.04 -1.48
N TYR A 358 -35.60 -5.16 -0.76
CA TYR A 358 -36.70 -5.79 -0.05
C TYR A 358 -36.52 -5.62 1.45
N ASP A 359 -37.61 -5.35 2.16
CA ASP A 359 -37.65 -5.38 3.62
C ASP A 359 -38.07 -6.78 4.09
N ILE A 360 -37.20 -7.40 4.90
CA ILE A 360 -37.34 -8.78 5.38
C ILE A 360 -37.31 -8.86 6.91
N ARG A 361 -37.64 -7.77 7.60
CA ARG A 361 -37.77 -7.75 9.07
C ARG A 361 -39.02 -8.48 9.58
#